data_AF-A0A660MJF1-F1
#
_entry.id   AF-A0A660MJF1-F1
#
_cell.length_a   1.000
_cell.length_b   1.000
_cell.length_c   1.000
_cell.angle_alpha   90.00
_cell.angle_beta   90.00
_cell.angle_gamma   90.00
#
_symmetry.space_group_name_H-M   'P 1'
#
loop_
_entity.id
_entity.type
_entity.pdbx_description
1 polymer ?
#
loop_
_entity_poly.entity_id
_entity_poly.type
_entity_poly.pdbx_seq_one_letter_code
_entity_poly.pdbx_strand_id
1 'polypeptide(L)'
;MTHHPPKNMKRILALLLACATAHATDSLDADAQSRRDFISKHAAKLAAGDTAQAVHITAAMQVNGNAVIALLCETADGRQTLTLWSHTLLAQNNTAPLAQHLAQLARGEDGKGDASARFNDSSNDYRNARTLGCYTAALNHALQNTDDAVARSEALLAPSTQAADHSDIATRLRAFASPPDATATAIAAFEQGWQADNAAQP
;
A
#
# COMPACT_ATOMS: atom_id res chain seq x y z
N MET A 1 -2.12 29.54 -42.92
CA MET A 1 -3.12 30.13 -42.01
C MET A 1 -3.21 29.25 -40.77
N THR A 2 -2.61 29.66 -39.66
CA THR A 2 -2.59 28.91 -38.40
C THR A 2 -3.83 29.26 -37.58
N HIS A 3 -4.85 28.39 -37.58
CA HIS A 3 -6.05 28.56 -36.77
C HIS A 3 -5.69 28.46 -35.28
N HIS A 4 -5.72 29.59 -34.58
CA HIS A 4 -5.67 29.62 -33.13
C HIS A 4 -7.07 29.37 -32.55
N PRO A 5 -7.24 28.41 -31.63
CA PRO A 5 -8.55 28.17 -31.01
C PRO A 5 -8.99 29.40 -30.20
N PRO A 6 -10.28 29.78 -30.24
CA PRO A 6 -10.78 30.91 -29.48
C PRO A 6 -10.61 30.68 -27.97
N LYS A 7 -10.18 31.73 -27.26
CA LYS A 7 -9.78 31.72 -25.84
C LYS A 7 -10.84 31.12 -24.90
N ASN A 8 -12.12 31.21 -25.27
CA ASN A 8 -13.25 30.67 -24.52
C ASN A 8 -13.40 29.15 -24.66
N MET A 9 -13.02 28.56 -25.80
CA MET A 9 -13.09 27.11 -26.04
C MET A 9 -12.01 26.36 -25.25
N LYS A 10 -10.83 26.96 -25.09
CA LYS A 10 -9.77 26.44 -24.21
C LYS A 10 -10.19 26.46 -22.73
N ARG A 11 -10.95 27.47 -22.29
CA ARG A 11 -11.46 27.55 -20.91
C ARG A 11 -12.54 26.51 -20.62
N ILE A 12 -13.47 26.29 -21.54
CA ILE A 12 -14.54 25.29 -21.39
C ILE A 12 -13.95 23.87 -21.38
N LEU A 13 -12.98 23.58 -22.27
CA LEU A 13 -12.32 22.28 -22.31
C LEU A 13 -11.47 22.02 -21.04
N ALA A 14 -10.79 23.05 -20.53
CA ALA A 14 -10.05 22.95 -19.26
C ALA A 14 -10.97 22.71 -18.05
N LEU A 15 -12.16 23.34 -18.03
CA LEU A 15 -13.14 23.15 -16.96
C LEU A 15 -13.74 21.72 -17.00
N LEU A 16 -14.03 21.20 -18.20
CA LEU A 16 -14.54 19.84 -18.37
C LEU A 16 -13.50 18.78 -17.99
N LEU A 17 -12.22 18.98 -18.33
CA LEU A 17 -11.13 18.11 -17.88
C LEU A 17 -10.93 18.17 -16.36
N ALA A 18 -11.03 19.36 -15.76
CA ALA A 18 -10.91 19.53 -14.31
C ALA A 18 -12.08 18.87 -13.55
N CYS A 19 -13.32 18.99 -14.04
CA CYS A 19 -14.47 18.33 -13.42
C CYS A 19 -14.40 16.80 -13.58
N ALA A 20 -13.96 16.29 -14.73
CA ALA A 20 -13.85 14.84 -14.95
C ALA A 20 -12.78 14.20 -14.05
N THR A 21 -11.65 14.88 -13.83
CA THR A 21 -10.56 14.40 -12.97
C THR A 21 -10.93 14.45 -11.49
N ALA A 22 -11.65 15.48 -11.03
CA ALA A 22 -12.17 15.56 -9.67
C ALA A 22 -13.15 14.42 -9.38
N HIS A 23 -14.14 14.19 -10.25
CA HIS A 23 -15.12 13.12 -10.08
C HIS A 23 -14.52 11.70 -10.13
N ALA A 24 -13.48 11.49 -10.94
CA ALA A 24 -12.78 10.21 -10.99
C ALA A 24 -11.99 9.93 -9.69
N THR A 25 -11.40 10.98 -9.10
CA THR A 25 -10.65 10.86 -7.83
C THR A 25 -11.59 10.52 -6.67
N ASP A 26 -12.74 11.20 -6.59
CA ASP A 26 -13.76 10.93 -5.57
C ASP A 26 -14.31 9.50 -5.68
N SER A 27 -14.46 8.98 -6.90
CA SER A 27 -14.95 7.61 -7.13
C SER A 27 -13.94 6.55 -6.72
N LEU A 28 -12.63 6.77 -6.92
CA LEU A 28 -11.59 5.83 -6.51
C LEU A 28 -11.39 5.82 -4.99
N ASP A 29 -11.45 6.98 -4.35
CA ASP A 29 -11.36 7.07 -2.89
C ASP A 29 -12.58 6.42 -2.22
N ALA A 30 -13.79 6.60 -2.76
CA ALA A 30 -14.99 5.92 -2.29
C ALA A 30 -14.94 4.39 -2.50
N ASP A 31 -14.40 3.92 -3.62
CA ASP A 31 -14.19 2.49 -3.87
C ASP A 31 -13.19 1.88 -2.86
N ALA A 32 -12.06 2.54 -2.62
CA ALA A 32 -11.09 2.11 -1.63
C ALA A 32 -11.70 2.05 -0.22
N GLN A 33 -12.48 3.06 0.17
CA GLN A 33 -13.16 3.10 1.46
C GLN A 33 -14.16 1.94 1.61
N SER A 34 -14.99 1.71 0.59
CA SER A 34 -15.96 0.61 0.58
C SER A 34 -15.29 -0.75 0.73
N ARG A 35 -14.16 -0.98 0.05
CA ARG A 35 -13.36 -2.21 0.16
C ARG A 35 -12.74 -2.35 1.55
N ARG A 36 -12.20 -1.28 2.10
CA ARG A 36 -11.66 -1.26 3.47
C ARG A 36 -12.73 -1.62 4.50
N ASP A 37 -13.95 -1.10 4.34
CA ASP A 37 -15.07 -1.42 5.23
C ASP A 37 -15.55 -2.87 5.05
N PHE A 38 -15.52 -3.40 3.82
CA PHE A 38 -15.76 -4.82 3.56
C PHE A 38 -14.73 -5.71 4.27
N ILE A 39 -13.44 -5.39 4.12
CA ILE A 39 -12.33 -6.13 4.78
C ILE A 39 -12.48 -6.07 6.31
N SER A 40 -12.82 -4.91 6.86
CA SER A 40 -13.01 -4.74 8.30
C SER A 40 -14.10 -5.67 8.86
N LYS A 41 -15.16 -5.96 8.08
CA LYS A 41 -16.21 -6.93 8.46
C LYS A 41 -15.73 -8.38 8.44
N HIS A 42 -14.68 -8.69 7.68
CA HIS A 42 -14.13 -10.04 7.52
C HIS A 42 -12.95 -10.30 8.47
N ALA A 43 -12.33 -9.25 9.00
CA ALA A 43 -11.18 -9.31 9.89
C ALA A 43 -11.42 -10.18 11.14
N ALA A 44 -12.59 -10.08 11.78
CA ALA A 44 -12.90 -10.87 12.98
C ALA A 44 -12.96 -12.39 12.70
N LYS A 45 -13.50 -12.78 11.54
CA LYS A 45 -13.55 -14.19 11.13
C LYS A 45 -12.17 -14.71 10.75
N LEU A 46 -11.37 -13.89 10.07
CA LEU A 46 -9.98 -14.23 9.77
C LEU A 46 -9.17 -14.41 11.07
N ALA A 47 -9.33 -13.52 12.05
CA ALA A 47 -8.70 -13.62 13.36
C ALA A 47 -9.14 -14.87 14.14
N ALA A 48 -10.37 -15.35 13.92
CA ALA A 48 -10.87 -16.61 14.49
C ALA A 48 -10.36 -17.86 13.75
N GLY A 49 -9.49 -17.72 12.75
CA GLY A 49 -8.88 -18.83 12.01
C GLY A 49 -9.65 -19.28 10.77
N ASP A 50 -10.71 -18.56 10.36
CA ASP A 50 -11.39 -18.84 9.09
C ASP A 50 -10.53 -18.36 7.91
N THR A 51 -9.63 -19.22 7.46
CA THR A 51 -8.67 -18.90 6.40
C THR A 51 -9.33 -18.71 5.02
N ALA A 52 -10.60 -19.10 4.84
CA ALA A 52 -11.35 -18.80 3.62
C ALA A 52 -11.57 -17.29 3.44
N GLN A 53 -11.59 -16.53 4.54
CA GLN A 53 -11.71 -15.07 4.52
C GLN A 53 -10.53 -14.39 3.82
N ALA A 54 -9.35 -15.02 3.80
CA ALA A 54 -8.20 -14.50 3.09
C ALA A 54 -8.45 -14.42 1.57
N VAL A 55 -9.27 -15.31 0.99
CA VAL A 55 -9.65 -15.26 -0.42
C VAL A 55 -10.53 -14.04 -0.70
N HIS A 56 -11.52 -13.77 0.16
CA HIS A 56 -12.40 -12.61 0.04
C HIS A 56 -11.64 -11.29 0.20
N ILE A 57 -10.72 -11.22 1.17
CA ILE A 57 -9.86 -10.06 1.35
C ILE A 57 -8.93 -9.89 0.14
N THR A 58 -8.31 -10.95 -0.35
CA THR A 58 -7.45 -10.91 -1.56
C THR A 58 -8.23 -10.40 -2.77
N ALA A 59 -9.47 -10.87 -2.98
CA ALA A 59 -10.32 -10.41 -4.07
C ALA A 59 -10.68 -8.91 -3.93
N ALA A 60 -10.96 -8.45 -2.70
CA ALA A 60 -11.22 -7.04 -2.44
C ALA A 60 -9.99 -6.16 -2.77
N MET A 61 -8.78 -6.69 -2.59
CA MET A 61 -7.50 -5.99 -2.82
C MET A 61 -7.04 -5.98 -4.29
N GLN A 62 -7.65 -6.77 -5.18
CA GLN A 62 -7.24 -6.84 -6.59
C GLN A 62 -7.43 -5.52 -7.35
N VAL A 63 -8.45 -4.75 -6.98
CA VAL A 63 -8.75 -3.45 -7.59
C VAL A 63 -8.50 -2.38 -6.54
N ASN A 64 -7.67 -1.41 -6.89
CA ASN A 64 -7.32 -0.28 -6.02
C ASN A 64 -6.69 -0.70 -4.66
N GLY A 65 -6.05 -1.87 -4.61
CA GLY A 65 -5.57 -2.47 -3.37
C GLY A 65 -4.55 -1.62 -2.61
N ASN A 66 -3.70 -0.85 -3.28
CA ASN A 66 -2.71 -0.02 -2.58
C ASN A 66 -3.35 1.16 -1.85
N ALA A 67 -4.45 1.70 -2.36
CA ALA A 67 -5.24 2.71 -1.64
C ALA A 67 -5.96 2.07 -0.45
N VAL A 68 -6.44 0.83 -0.60
CA VAL A 68 -7.00 0.07 0.52
C VAL A 68 -5.95 -0.22 1.60
N ILE A 69 -4.71 -0.57 1.22
CA ILE A 69 -3.58 -0.72 2.16
C ILE A 69 -3.34 0.59 2.89
N ALA A 70 -3.31 1.72 2.18
CA ALA A 70 -3.13 3.04 2.79
C ALA A 70 -4.20 3.31 3.88
N LEU A 71 -5.48 3.07 3.56
CA LEU A 71 -6.59 3.24 4.52
C LEU A 71 -6.52 2.25 5.69
N LEU A 72 -6.09 1.01 5.48
CA LEU A 72 -5.89 0.04 6.55
C LEU A 72 -4.72 0.45 7.47
N CYS A 73 -3.69 1.09 6.92
CA CYS A 73 -2.54 1.58 7.68
C CYS A 73 -2.87 2.72 8.65
N GLU A 74 -3.96 3.45 8.41
CA GLU A 74 -4.40 4.57 9.25
C GLU A 74 -4.86 4.13 10.64
N THR A 75 -5.35 2.89 10.79
CA THR A 75 -5.89 2.39 12.08
C THR A 75 -5.11 1.19 12.61
N ALA A 76 -5.10 1.02 13.93
CA ALA A 76 -4.45 -0.15 14.56
C ALA A 76 -5.10 -1.48 14.11
N ASP A 77 -6.42 -1.55 14.12
CA ASP A 77 -7.18 -2.73 13.67
C ASP A 77 -6.93 -3.05 12.18
N GLY A 78 -6.78 -2.03 11.35
CA GLY A 78 -6.46 -2.20 9.93
C GLY A 78 -5.07 -2.78 9.73
N ARG A 79 -4.06 -2.29 10.47
CA ARG A 79 -2.71 -2.87 10.49
C ARG A 79 -2.72 -4.32 10.99
N GLN A 80 -3.46 -4.62 12.04
CA GLN A 80 -3.62 -5.99 12.53
C GLN A 80 -4.26 -6.89 11.47
N THR A 81 -5.25 -6.38 10.74
CA THR A 81 -5.89 -7.11 9.63
C THR A 81 -4.89 -7.40 8.51
N LEU A 82 -4.05 -6.44 8.14
CA LEU A 82 -2.98 -6.63 7.15
C LEU A 82 -1.99 -7.72 7.60
N THR A 83 -1.59 -7.72 8.86
CA THR A 83 -0.70 -8.75 9.43
C THR A 83 -1.35 -10.13 9.37
N LEU A 84 -2.61 -10.28 9.79
CA LEU A 84 -3.34 -11.56 9.78
C LEU A 84 -3.54 -12.10 8.36
N TRP A 85 -3.92 -11.22 7.43
CA TRP A 85 -4.10 -11.59 6.02
C TRP A 85 -2.77 -12.04 5.41
N SER A 86 -1.70 -11.27 5.66
CA SER A 86 -0.35 -11.61 5.19
C SER A 86 0.13 -12.94 5.75
N HIS A 87 -0.06 -13.16 7.05
CA HIS A 87 0.31 -14.41 7.72
C HIS A 87 -0.44 -15.61 7.14
N THR A 88 -1.75 -15.46 6.91
CA THR A 88 -2.58 -16.51 6.33
C THR A 88 -2.10 -16.89 4.93
N LEU A 89 -1.82 -15.89 4.08
CA LEU A 89 -1.30 -16.13 2.73
C LEU A 89 0.11 -16.76 2.74
N LEU A 90 0.97 -16.34 3.67
CA LEU A 90 2.29 -16.95 3.87
C LEU A 90 2.16 -18.41 4.29
N ALA A 91 1.32 -18.74 5.29
CA ALA A 91 1.07 -20.11 5.70
C ALA A 91 0.54 -21.00 4.54
N GLN A 92 -0.25 -20.42 3.63
CA GLN A 92 -0.78 -21.09 2.42
C GLN A 92 0.21 -21.20 1.26
N ASN A 93 1.44 -20.68 1.40
CA ASN A 93 2.41 -20.56 0.30
C ASN A 93 1.90 -19.74 -0.90
N ASN A 94 0.99 -18.80 -0.65
CA ASN A 94 0.43 -17.91 -1.66
C ASN A 94 1.02 -16.50 -1.51
N THR A 95 2.28 -16.32 -1.91
CA THR A 95 3.00 -15.05 -1.76
C THR A 95 2.70 -14.03 -2.84
N ALA A 96 2.10 -14.44 -3.97
CA ALA A 96 1.94 -13.59 -5.15
C ALA A 96 1.15 -12.29 -4.90
N PRO A 97 -0.01 -12.30 -4.20
CA PRO A 97 -0.74 -11.07 -3.92
C PRO A 97 0.07 -10.09 -3.07
N LEU A 98 0.83 -10.62 -2.10
CA LEU A 98 1.64 -9.80 -1.20
C LEU A 98 2.81 -9.16 -1.93
N ALA A 99 3.54 -9.96 -2.70
CA ALA A 99 4.69 -9.50 -3.48
C ALA A 99 4.29 -8.48 -4.55
N GLN A 100 3.09 -8.64 -5.15
CA GLN A 100 2.55 -7.69 -6.10
C GLN A 100 2.33 -6.32 -5.46
N HIS A 101 1.61 -6.24 -4.34
CA HIS A 101 1.38 -4.96 -3.66
C HIS A 101 2.69 -4.32 -3.19
N LEU A 102 3.63 -5.12 -2.68
CA LEU A 102 4.94 -4.63 -2.27
C LEU A 102 5.70 -4.00 -3.45
N ALA A 103 5.71 -4.66 -4.61
CA ALA A 103 6.39 -4.15 -5.81
C ALA A 103 5.72 -2.88 -6.35
N GLN A 104 4.38 -2.83 -6.35
CA GLN A 104 3.63 -1.66 -6.79
C GLN A 104 3.90 -0.45 -5.87
N LEU A 105 3.84 -0.63 -4.55
CA LEU A 105 4.17 0.42 -3.57
C LEU A 105 5.64 0.87 -3.67
N ALA A 106 6.56 -0.04 -3.95
CA ALA A 106 7.96 0.27 -4.19
C ALA A 106 8.16 1.17 -5.44
N ARG A 107 7.27 1.06 -6.43
CA ARG A 107 7.23 1.94 -7.63
C ARG A 107 6.46 3.25 -7.42
N GLY A 108 5.87 3.46 -6.25
CA GLY A 108 5.02 4.63 -5.99
C GLY A 108 3.57 4.49 -6.46
N GLU A 109 3.11 3.28 -6.78
CA GLU A 109 1.76 3.04 -7.29
C GLU A 109 0.74 2.89 -6.12
N ASP A 110 0.48 3.95 -5.37
CA ASP A 110 -0.38 3.93 -4.16
C ASP A 110 -1.90 3.77 -4.41
N GLY A 111 -2.34 3.56 -5.66
CA GLY A 111 -3.74 3.32 -6.03
C GLY A 111 -4.52 4.55 -6.52
N LYS A 112 -4.01 5.77 -6.43
CA LYS A 112 -4.77 6.96 -6.90
C LYS A 112 -4.68 7.29 -8.41
N GLY A 113 -4.15 6.37 -9.24
CA GLY A 113 -4.23 6.41 -10.71
C GLY A 113 -3.71 7.69 -11.41
N ASP A 114 -2.40 7.76 -11.66
CA ASP A 114 -1.73 8.13 -12.93
C ASP A 114 -0.23 8.21 -12.59
N ALA A 115 0.55 7.32 -13.22
CA ALA A 115 1.99 7.16 -13.02
C ALA A 115 2.83 8.33 -13.60
N SER A 116 2.19 9.43 -14.01
CA SER A 116 2.88 10.58 -14.61
C SER A 116 2.69 11.92 -13.89
N ALA A 117 1.99 11.99 -12.75
CA ALA A 117 1.70 13.26 -12.09
C ALA A 117 2.03 13.39 -10.59
N ARG A 118 2.65 12.39 -9.93
CA ARG A 118 2.64 12.33 -8.44
C ARG A 118 3.97 12.44 -7.69
N PHE A 119 5.01 13.02 -8.30
CA PHE A 119 6.27 13.37 -7.60
C PHE A 119 6.44 14.87 -7.30
N ASN A 120 5.42 15.71 -7.53
CA ASN A 120 5.59 17.18 -7.52
C ASN A 120 5.03 17.89 -6.28
N ASP A 121 4.66 17.16 -5.23
CA ASP A 121 4.37 17.72 -3.90
C ASP A 121 5.03 16.84 -2.82
N SER A 122 5.84 17.48 -1.97
CA SER A 122 6.45 16.92 -0.76
C SER A 122 5.52 16.04 0.09
N SER A 123 4.21 16.25 0.04
CA SER A 123 3.24 15.47 0.82
C SER A 123 2.93 14.08 0.22
N ASN A 124 3.11 13.86 -1.08
CA ASN A 124 2.74 12.59 -1.74
C ASN A 124 3.85 11.54 -1.70
N ASP A 125 5.12 11.94 -1.87
CA ASP A 125 6.27 11.06 -1.67
C ASP A 125 6.29 10.52 -0.24
N TYR A 126 5.97 11.38 0.72
CA TYR A 126 5.80 11.01 2.12
C TYR A 126 4.66 10.00 2.31
N ARG A 127 3.49 10.21 1.69
CA ARG A 127 2.35 9.28 1.79
C ARG A 127 2.66 7.89 1.23
N ASN A 128 3.30 7.78 0.07
CA ASN A 128 3.68 6.47 -0.45
C ASN A 128 4.74 5.79 0.44
N ALA A 129 5.78 6.53 0.86
CA ALA A 129 6.80 6.00 1.76
C ALA A 129 6.21 5.52 3.10
N ARG A 130 5.17 6.23 3.57
CA ARG A 130 4.38 5.93 4.76
C ARG A 130 3.58 4.63 4.59
N THR A 131 2.84 4.48 3.49
CA THR A 131 2.10 3.25 3.16
C THR A 131 3.03 2.05 2.98
N LEU A 132 4.12 2.21 2.22
CA LEU A 132 5.13 1.17 2.01
C LEU A 132 5.75 0.69 3.34
N GLY A 133 6.13 1.63 4.21
CA GLY A 133 6.70 1.31 5.52
C GLY A 133 5.72 0.54 6.41
N CYS A 134 4.47 0.98 6.47
CA CYS A 134 3.41 0.26 7.20
C CYS A 134 3.19 -1.15 6.65
N TYR A 135 3.09 -1.30 5.33
CA TYR A 135 2.86 -2.61 4.72
C TYR A 135 4.03 -3.57 4.95
N THR A 136 5.26 -3.05 4.86
CA THR A 136 6.50 -3.78 5.14
C THR A 136 6.55 -4.24 6.61
N ALA A 137 6.11 -3.40 7.55
CA ALA A 137 5.99 -3.78 8.96
C ALA A 137 4.97 -4.92 9.17
N ALA A 138 3.81 -4.85 8.52
CA ALA A 138 2.80 -5.90 8.62
C ALA A 138 3.31 -7.25 8.06
N LEU A 139 4.01 -7.21 6.93
CA LEU A 139 4.65 -8.39 6.34
C LEU A 139 5.71 -8.99 7.26
N ASN A 140 6.53 -8.18 7.93
CA ASN A 140 7.52 -8.66 8.89
C ASN A 140 6.89 -9.36 10.08
N HIS A 141 5.86 -8.76 10.68
CA HIS A 141 5.12 -9.38 11.77
C HIS A 141 4.49 -10.71 11.35
N ALA A 142 4.00 -10.79 10.11
CA ALA A 142 3.48 -12.03 9.56
C ALA A 142 4.56 -13.10 9.37
N LEU A 143 5.76 -12.71 8.89
CA LEU A 143 6.91 -13.59 8.68
C LEU A 143 7.50 -14.14 9.99
N GLN A 144 7.50 -13.36 11.08
CA GLN A 144 8.01 -13.80 12.39
C GLN A 144 7.34 -15.08 12.92
N ASN A 145 6.11 -15.36 12.46
CA ASN A 145 5.34 -16.53 12.86
C ASN A 145 5.23 -17.59 11.74
N THR A 146 6.02 -17.47 10.67
CA THR A 146 5.99 -18.38 9.52
C THR A 146 7.25 -19.24 9.50
N ASP A 147 7.10 -20.55 9.25
CA ASP A 147 8.23 -21.43 8.97
C ASP A 147 8.97 -20.97 7.70
N ASP A 148 10.30 -21.16 7.65
CA ASP A 148 11.15 -20.74 6.52
C ASP A 148 11.02 -19.24 6.15
N ALA A 149 10.92 -18.38 7.16
CA ALA A 149 10.77 -16.92 7.01
C ALA A 149 11.77 -16.29 6.02
N VAL A 150 13.00 -16.80 5.95
CA VAL A 150 14.02 -16.35 4.97
C VAL A 150 13.57 -16.61 3.54
N ALA A 151 13.24 -17.84 3.19
CA ALA A 151 12.79 -18.19 1.83
C ALA A 151 11.51 -17.44 1.45
N ARG A 152 10.61 -17.22 2.42
CA ARG A 152 9.38 -16.44 2.18
C ARG A 152 9.66 -14.95 1.97
N SER A 153 10.60 -14.38 2.71
CA SER A 153 11.03 -12.99 2.51
C SER A 153 11.67 -12.78 1.13
N GLU A 154 12.50 -13.72 0.66
CA GLU A 154 13.10 -13.68 -0.68
C GLU A 154 12.04 -13.72 -1.78
N ALA A 155 11.04 -14.60 -1.64
CA ALA A 155 9.92 -14.70 -2.58
C ALA A 155 9.09 -13.41 -2.66
N LEU A 156 8.87 -12.73 -1.53
CA LEU A 156 8.18 -11.43 -1.49
C LEU A 156 8.98 -10.32 -2.19
N LEU A 157 10.31 -10.37 -2.09
CA LEU A 157 11.20 -9.32 -2.58
C LEU A 157 11.62 -9.46 -4.03
N ALA A 158 11.57 -10.66 -4.60
CA ALA A 158 11.99 -10.91 -5.98
C ALA A 158 11.31 -9.97 -7.02
N PRO A 159 10.01 -9.65 -6.92
CA PRO A 159 9.37 -8.68 -7.81
C PRO A 159 9.71 -7.21 -7.50
N SER A 160 9.99 -6.89 -6.23
CA SER A 160 10.20 -5.51 -5.76
C SER A 160 11.62 -5.01 -6.00
N THR A 161 12.61 -5.90 -5.93
CA THR A 161 14.04 -5.59 -6.18
C THR A 161 14.32 -5.21 -7.63
N GLN A 162 13.54 -5.73 -8.57
CA GLN A 162 13.59 -5.34 -9.99
C GLN A 162 12.93 -3.98 -10.27
N ALA A 163 12.19 -3.44 -9.30
CA ALA A 163 11.30 -2.30 -9.48
C ALA A 163 11.76 -1.01 -8.78
N ALA A 164 12.69 -1.10 -7.82
CA ALA A 164 13.10 0.03 -6.99
C ALA A 164 14.30 0.79 -7.58
N ASP A 165 14.05 1.81 -8.40
CA ASP A 165 15.08 2.77 -8.87
C ASP A 165 15.48 3.82 -7.81
N HIS A 166 14.81 3.83 -6.65
CA HIS A 166 15.04 4.79 -5.56
C HIS A 166 15.92 4.18 -4.45
N SER A 167 17.07 4.81 -4.17
CA SER A 167 18.08 4.28 -3.23
C SER A 167 17.56 4.04 -1.81
N ASP A 168 16.69 4.91 -1.30
CA ASP A 168 16.17 4.82 0.07
C ASP A 168 15.11 3.71 0.21
N ILE A 169 14.25 3.54 -0.80
CA ILE A 169 13.26 2.45 -0.86
C ILE A 169 13.98 1.11 -0.98
N ALA A 170 14.97 1.02 -1.87
CA ALA A 170 15.80 -0.17 -2.02
C ALA A 170 16.54 -0.52 -0.71
N THR A 171 17.01 0.48 0.04
CA THR A 171 17.65 0.26 1.35
C THR A 171 16.66 -0.29 2.38
N ARG A 172 15.43 0.24 2.45
CA ARG A 172 14.39 -0.27 3.35
C ARG A 172 13.92 -1.68 2.98
N LEU A 173 13.78 -1.99 1.69
CA LEU A 173 13.45 -3.33 1.21
C LEU A 173 14.57 -4.34 1.51
N ARG A 174 15.84 -3.92 1.43
CA ARG A 174 16.99 -4.75 1.87
C ARG A 174 17.01 -4.94 3.40
N ALA A 175 16.61 -3.92 4.16
CA ALA A 175 16.47 -4.05 5.61
C ALA A 175 15.33 -5.02 5.99
N PHE A 176 14.22 -5.04 5.23
CA PHE A 176 13.17 -6.06 5.36
C PHE A 176 13.69 -7.49 5.09
N ALA A 177 14.62 -7.65 4.15
CA ALA A 177 15.26 -8.94 3.84
C ALA A 177 16.25 -9.44 4.91
N SER A 178 16.60 -8.58 5.88
CA SER A 178 17.52 -8.93 6.96
C SER A 178 16.82 -9.86 7.97
N PRO A 179 17.56 -10.69 8.73
CA PRO A 179 16.96 -11.67 9.62
C PRO A 179 15.97 -11.02 10.63
N PRO A 180 14.91 -11.76 11.02
CA PRO A 180 13.70 -11.21 11.67
C PRO A 180 13.94 -10.48 13.00
N ASP A 181 15.09 -10.68 13.63
CA ASP A 181 15.57 -10.01 14.84
C ASP A 181 16.10 -8.58 14.56
N ALA A 182 16.76 -8.35 13.43
CA ALA A 182 17.17 -7.02 12.99
C ALA A 182 15.95 -6.13 12.61
N THR A 183 14.87 -6.76 12.15
CA THR A 183 13.70 -6.06 11.61
C THR A 183 12.76 -5.53 12.69
N ALA A 184 12.67 -6.18 13.87
CA ALA A 184 11.85 -5.68 14.98
C ALA A 184 12.28 -4.28 15.45
N THR A 185 13.58 -4.00 15.47
CA THR A 185 14.13 -2.68 15.83
C THR A 185 13.80 -1.64 14.76
N ALA A 186 13.89 -2.00 13.47
CA ALA A 186 13.56 -1.12 12.36
C ALA A 186 12.05 -0.81 12.29
N ILE A 187 11.19 -1.80 12.59
CA ILE A 187 9.74 -1.63 12.70
C ILE A 187 9.39 -0.71 13.87
N ALA A 188 9.97 -0.95 15.05
CA ALA A 188 9.74 -0.10 16.22
C ALA A 188 10.19 1.34 15.97
N ALA A 189 11.32 1.54 15.29
CA ALA A 189 11.79 2.87 14.90
C ALA A 189 10.84 3.55 13.89
N PHE A 190 10.30 2.80 12.92
CA PHE A 190 9.30 3.32 11.99
C PHE A 190 7.98 3.68 12.72
N GLU A 191 7.47 2.80 13.58
CA GLU A 191 6.25 3.05 14.36
C GLU A 191 6.41 4.23 15.31
N GLN A 192 7.56 4.37 15.98
CA GLN A 192 7.85 5.53 16.82
C GLN A 192 7.91 6.82 16.00
N GLY A 193 8.59 6.81 14.85
CA GLY A 193 8.62 7.95 13.94
C GLY A 193 7.22 8.35 13.44
N TRP A 194 6.39 7.36 13.12
CA TRP A 194 5.01 7.56 12.70
C TRP A 194 4.13 8.18 13.80
N GLN A 195 4.23 7.67 15.03
CA GLN A 195 3.48 8.20 16.17
C GLN A 195 3.89 9.64 16.47
N ALA A 196 5.19 9.93 16.39
CA ALA A 196 5.72 11.28 16.55
C ALA A 196 5.20 12.24 15.46
N ASP A 197 5.20 11.82 14.20
CA ASP A 197 4.71 12.62 13.07
C ASP A 197 3.20 12.90 13.17
N ASN A 198 2.38 11.91 13.57
CA ASN A 198 0.94 12.14 13.78
C ASN A 198 0.63 13.05 14.97
N ALA A 199 1.46 12.99 16.03
CA ALA A 199 1.32 13.87 17.18
C ALA A 199 1.75 15.31 16.86
N ALA A 200 2.52 15.52 15.79
CA ALA A 200 3.03 16.81 15.34
C ALA A 200 2.18 17.48 14.25
N GLN A 201 1.17 16.79 13.69
CA GLN A 201 0.22 17.42 12.76
C GLN A 201 -0.82 18.24 13.56
N PRO A 202 -1.01 19.54 13.23
CA PRO A 202 -1.93 20.43 13.95
C PRO A 202 -3.41 20.08 13.77
#